data_AF-A0A2G2G6W3-F1
#
_entry.id   AF-A0A2G2G6W3-F1
#
_cell.length_a   1.000
_cell.length_b   1.000
_cell.length_c   1.000
_cell.angle_alpha   90.00
_cell.angle_beta   90.00
_cell.angle_gamma   90.00
#
_symmetry.space_group_name_H-M   'P 1'
#
loop_
_entity.id
_entity.type
_entity.pdbx_description
1 polymer ?
#
loop_
_entity_poly.entity_id
_entity_poly.type
_entity_poly.pdbx_seq_one_letter_code
_entity_poly.pdbx_strand_id
1 'polypeptide(L)'
;MSFIKSLFGNTDLVRNGMSAIGKMVFTPEEKADYLIRFLNAYEPFKIAQRILAIMFSGVFLSVFIMSVIIYVMGIFTEDIGRAGFLLASAHDLINFNIDTLGLPTSMIVGFYFGGGMIEGVIRSRIKDFKND
;
A
#
# COMPACT_ATOMS: atom_id res chain seq x y z
N MET A 1 15.82 1.51 -2.53
CA MET A 1 15.38 2.71 -1.74
C MET A 1 14.96 3.92 -2.59
N SER A 2 15.01 3.88 -3.94
CA SER A 2 14.62 5.01 -4.81
C SER A 2 13.09 5.19 -4.98
N PHE A 3 12.34 4.08 -5.00
CA PHE A 3 10.90 4.09 -5.28
C PHE A 3 10.03 4.59 -4.11
N ILE A 4 10.36 4.23 -2.86
CA ILE A 4 9.71 4.79 -1.66
C ILE A 4 9.92 6.31 -1.60
N LYS A 5 11.12 6.79 -1.94
CA LYS A 5 11.41 8.24 -2.01
C LYS A 5 10.67 8.92 -3.18
N SER A 6 10.31 8.21 -4.25
CA SER A 6 9.47 8.70 -5.33
C SER A 6 7.97 8.71 -4.98
N LEU A 7 7.48 7.76 -4.20
CA LEU A 7 6.11 7.73 -3.65
C LEU A 7 5.89 8.81 -2.58
N PHE A 8 6.85 8.97 -1.66
CA PHE A 8 6.77 9.94 -0.55
C PHE A 8 7.41 11.30 -0.86
N GLY A 9 8.21 11.44 -1.91
CA GLY A 9 8.67 12.73 -2.44
C GLY A 9 7.56 13.57 -3.07
N ASN A 10 6.35 13.01 -3.13
CA ASN A 10 5.13 13.66 -3.58
C ASN A 10 4.42 14.48 -2.49
N THR A 11 4.98 14.58 -1.28
CA THR A 11 4.48 15.49 -0.24
C THR A 11 4.43 16.93 -0.73
N ASP A 12 5.36 17.35 -1.61
CA ASP A 12 5.32 18.67 -2.25
C ASP A 12 4.17 18.81 -3.25
N LEU A 13 3.73 17.75 -3.91
CA LEU A 13 2.60 17.76 -4.86
C LEU A 13 1.24 17.76 -4.14
N VAL A 14 1.14 17.07 -3.01
CA VAL A 14 -0.01 17.18 -2.10
C VAL A 14 -0.08 18.59 -1.50
N ARG A 15 1.07 19.18 -1.12
CA ARG A 15 1.17 20.57 -0.65
C ARG A 15 0.87 21.59 -1.74
N ASN A 16 1.32 21.35 -2.98
CA ASN A 16 1.06 22.20 -4.14
C ASN A 16 -0.40 22.12 -4.62
N GLY A 17 -1.03 20.94 -4.55
CA GLY A 17 -2.46 20.76 -4.80
C GLY A 17 -3.32 21.46 -3.75
N MET A 18 -2.97 21.35 -2.47
CA MET A 18 -3.62 22.13 -1.39
C MET A 18 -3.41 23.64 -1.55
N SER A 19 -2.24 24.06 -2.04
CA SER A 19 -1.95 25.48 -2.30
C SER A 19 -2.72 26.03 -3.51
N ALA A 20 -3.03 25.18 -4.50
CA ALA A 20 -3.87 25.54 -5.65
C ALA A 20 -5.35 25.68 -5.25
N ILE A 21 -5.86 24.81 -4.36
CA ILE A 21 -7.21 24.92 -3.78
C ILE A 21 -7.29 26.14 -2.85
N GLY A 22 -6.22 26.45 -2.12
CA GLY A 22 -6.11 27.66 -1.29
C GLY A 22 -6.14 28.98 -2.06
N LYS A 23 -5.85 28.97 -3.37
CA LYS A 23 -5.90 30.15 -4.26
C LYS A 23 -7.29 30.43 -4.83
N MET A 24 -8.26 29.53 -4.68
CA MET A 24 -9.64 29.83 -4.97
C MET A 24 -10.25 30.57 -3.76
N VAL A 25 -10.87 31.72 -4.02
CA VAL A 25 -11.53 32.56 -3.01
C VAL A 25 -12.81 31.87 -2.56
N PHE A 26 -12.67 30.88 -1.69
CA PHE A 26 -13.77 30.21 -1.01
C PHE A 26 -13.67 30.53 0.49
N THR A 27 -14.82 30.64 1.15
CA THR A 27 -14.86 30.77 2.61
C THR A 27 -14.32 29.49 3.29
N PRO A 28 -13.86 29.57 4.56
CA PRO A 28 -13.45 28.39 5.30
C PRO A 28 -14.52 27.29 5.33
N GLU A 29 -15.80 27.67 5.41
CA GLU A 29 -16.91 26.71 5.41
C GLU A 29 -17.08 26.03 4.04
N GLU A 30 -16.99 26.79 2.95
CA GLU A 30 -17.06 26.25 1.59
C GLU A 30 -15.91 25.25 1.34
N LYS A 31 -14.69 25.58 1.79
CA LYS A 31 -13.53 24.69 1.70
C LYS A 31 -13.74 23.39 2.47
N ALA A 32 -14.32 23.47 3.67
CA ALA A 32 -14.64 22.29 4.46
C ALA A 32 -15.70 21.41 3.77
N ASP A 33 -16.76 22.00 3.20
CA ASP A 33 -17.82 21.26 2.49
C ASP A 33 -17.27 20.55 1.24
N TYR A 34 -16.41 21.21 0.45
CA TYR A 34 -15.76 20.58 -0.70
C TYR A 34 -14.87 19.41 -0.31
N LEU A 35 -14.10 19.52 0.78
CA LEU A 35 -13.26 18.41 1.27
C LEU A 35 -14.12 17.24 1.76
N ILE A 36 -15.25 17.50 2.41
CA ILE A 36 -16.20 16.45 2.82
C ILE A 36 -16.80 15.74 1.59
N ARG A 37 -17.25 16.49 0.60
CA ARG A 37 -17.78 15.93 -0.66
C ARG A 37 -16.74 15.08 -1.38
N PHE A 38 -15.48 15.53 -1.39
CA PHE A 38 -14.36 14.77 -1.93
C PHE A 38 -14.16 13.44 -1.17
N LEU A 39 -14.16 13.46 0.16
CA LEU A 39 -14.02 12.25 0.98
C LEU A 39 -15.17 11.25 0.74
N ASN A 40 -16.41 11.75 0.60
CA ASN A 40 -17.57 10.91 0.33
C ASN A 40 -17.48 10.25 -1.06
N ALA A 41 -17.08 11.01 -2.09
CA ALA A 41 -16.86 10.46 -3.43
C ALA A 41 -15.72 9.43 -3.48
N TYR A 42 -14.76 9.51 -2.55
CA TYR A 42 -13.61 8.60 -2.46
C TYR A 42 -13.91 7.28 -1.72
N GLU A 43 -15.02 7.17 -0.98
CA GLU A 43 -15.33 5.95 -0.21
C GLU A 43 -15.38 4.64 -1.01
N PRO A 44 -16.01 4.59 -2.20
CA PRO A 44 -16.04 3.36 -3.00
C PRO A 44 -14.63 2.89 -3.39
N PHE A 45 -13.73 3.85 -3.66
CA PHE A 45 -12.34 3.54 -3.99
C PHE A 45 -11.59 2.93 -2.80
N LYS A 46 -11.87 3.37 -1.57
CA LYS A 46 -11.28 2.78 -0.34
C LYS A 46 -11.65 1.31 -0.18
N ILE A 47 -12.90 0.95 -0.50
CA ILE A 47 -13.37 -0.43 -0.44
C ILE A 47 -12.61 -1.27 -1.48
N ALA A 48 -12.49 -0.77 -2.71
CA ALA A 48 -11.71 -1.43 -3.76
C ALA A 48 -10.24 -1.62 -3.35
N GLN A 49 -9.61 -0.59 -2.79
CA GLN A 49 -8.23 -0.65 -2.28
C GLN A 49 -8.06 -1.73 -1.19
N ARG A 50 -9.01 -1.82 -0.25
CA ARG A 50 -8.99 -2.83 0.81
C ARG A 50 -9.05 -4.24 0.24
N ILE A 51 -9.97 -4.47 -0.70
CA ILE A 51 -10.14 -5.78 -1.32
C ILE A 51 -8.89 -6.17 -2.11
N LEU A 52 -8.34 -5.24 -2.90
CA LEU A 52 -7.09 -5.45 -3.64
C LEU A 52 -5.91 -5.73 -2.70
N ALA A 53 -5.78 -4.98 -1.60
CA ALA A 53 -4.71 -5.20 -0.62
C ALA A 53 -4.78 -6.59 0.00
N ILE A 54 -5.98 -7.05 0.37
CA ILE A 54 -6.17 -8.38 0.95
C ILE A 54 -5.88 -9.48 -0.09
N MET A 55 -6.39 -9.35 -1.32
CA MET A 55 -6.21 -10.36 -2.36
C MET A 55 -4.73 -10.54 -2.73
N PHE A 56 -4.04 -9.45 -3.06
CA PHE A 56 -2.65 -9.53 -3.51
C PHE A 56 -1.70 -9.89 -2.36
N SER A 57 -1.86 -9.26 -1.19
CA SER A 57 -1.03 -9.60 -0.03
C SER A 57 -1.30 -11.02 0.47
N GLY A 58 -2.56 -11.48 0.39
CA GLY A 58 -2.95 -12.84 0.77
C GLY A 58 -2.30 -13.89 -0.12
N VAL A 59 -2.33 -13.71 -1.44
CA VAL A 59 -1.64 -14.62 -2.38
C VAL A 59 -0.13 -14.56 -2.17
N PHE A 60 0.46 -13.36 -2.09
CA PHE A 60 1.89 -13.19 -1.85
C PHE A 60 2.35 -13.89 -0.56
N LEU A 61 1.61 -13.70 0.54
CA LEU A 61 1.91 -14.32 1.82
C LEU A 61 1.73 -15.84 1.79
N SER A 62 0.73 -16.35 1.07
CA SER A 62 0.49 -17.79 0.95
C SER A 62 1.67 -18.49 0.26
N VAL A 63 2.17 -17.92 -0.85
CA VAL A 63 3.34 -18.46 -1.56
C VAL A 63 4.61 -18.32 -0.71
N PHE A 64 4.75 -17.22 0.03
CA PHE A 64 5.85 -17.05 0.99
C PHE A 64 5.86 -18.14 2.05
N ILE A 65 4.71 -18.40 2.69
CA ILE A 65 4.56 -19.45 3.71
C ILE A 65 4.89 -20.82 3.10
N MET A 66 4.41 -21.11 1.89
CA MET A 66 4.72 -22.35 1.19
C MET A 66 6.23 -22.54 0.97
N SER A 67 6.92 -21.49 0.50
CA SER A 67 8.38 -21.53 0.33
C SER A 67 9.11 -21.80 1.65
N VAL A 68 8.68 -21.17 2.75
CA VAL A 68 9.24 -21.42 4.08
C VAL A 68 9.02 -22.86 4.53
N ILE A 69 7.82 -23.42 4.31
CA ILE A 69 7.53 -24.82 4.65
C ILE A 69 8.46 -25.77 3.88
N ILE A 70 8.61 -25.57 2.57
CA ILE A 70 9.49 -26.38 1.72
C ILE A 70 10.95 -26.25 2.18
N TYR A 71 11.38 -25.03 2.50
CA TYR A 71 12.73 -24.78 3.02
C TYR A 71 13.00 -25.55 4.31
N VAL A 72 12.06 -25.47 5.27
CA VAL A 72 12.14 -26.21 6.53
C VAL A 72 12.20 -27.73 6.25
N MET A 73 11.33 -28.26 5.40
CA MET A 73 11.38 -29.68 4.99
C MET A 73 12.73 -30.07 4.39
N GLY A 74 13.35 -29.17 3.61
CA GLY A 74 14.67 -29.36 3.02
C GLY A 74 15.80 -29.46 4.04
N ILE A 75 15.73 -28.73 5.15
CA ILE A 75 16.72 -28.77 6.23
C ILE A 75 16.58 -30.03 7.09
N PHE A 76 15.34 -30.48 7.33
CA PHE A 76 15.07 -31.61 8.22
C PHE A 76 15.14 -32.99 7.54
N THR A 77 15.34 -33.05 6.22
CA THR A 77 15.49 -34.33 5.51
C THR A 77 16.92 -34.86 5.62
N GLU A 78 17.06 -36.14 5.96
CA GLU A 78 18.36 -36.83 6.00
C GLU A 78 18.85 -37.25 4.59
N ASP A 79 17.93 -37.32 3.63
CA ASP A 79 18.25 -37.60 2.23
C ASP A 79 18.88 -36.35 1.57
N ILE A 80 20.20 -36.42 1.33
CA ILE A 80 21.01 -35.35 0.74
C ILE A 80 20.51 -34.95 -0.66
N GLY A 81 20.07 -35.92 -1.48
CA GLY A 81 19.56 -35.66 -2.82
C GLY A 81 18.24 -34.89 -2.77
N ARG A 82 17.35 -35.31 -1.86
CA ARG A 82 16.06 -34.64 -1.62
C ARG A 82 16.23 -33.27 -0.95
N ALA A 83 17.21 -33.12 -0.07
CA ALA A 83 17.53 -31.85 0.60
C ALA A 83 17.87 -30.76 -0.42
N GLY A 84 18.79 -31.05 -1.34
CA GLY A 84 19.21 -30.12 -2.38
C GLY A 84 18.03 -29.67 -3.27
N PHE A 85 17.19 -30.61 -3.69
CA PHE A 85 16.01 -30.31 -4.50
C PHE A 85 15.00 -29.40 -3.76
N LEU A 86 14.70 -29.69 -2.49
CA LEU A 86 13.74 -28.92 -1.70
C LEU A 86 14.26 -27.49 -1.44
N LEU A 87 15.53 -27.35 -1.09
CA LEU A 87 16.14 -26.03 -0.86
C LEU A 87 16.15 -25.18 -2.14
N ALA A 88 16.51 -25.77 -3.28
CA ALA A 88 16.44 -25.10 -4.58
C ALA A 88 15.00 -24.68 -4.92
N SER A 89 14.04 -25.60 -4.75
CA SER A 89 12.62 -25.33 -5.01
C SER A 89 12.07 -24.21 -4.12
N ALA A 90 12.47 -24.16 -2.85
CA ALA A 90 12.06 -23.09 -1.93
C ALA A 90 12.60 -21.73 -2.39
N HIS A 91 13.89 -21.68 -2.79
CA HIS A 91 14.54 -20.49 -3.31
C HIS A 91 13.91 -20.00 -4.62
N ASP A 92 13.64 -20.90 -5.56
CA ASP A 92 13.02 -20.55 -6.84
C ASP A 92 11.59 -20.05 -6.61
N LEU A 93 10.83 -20.67 -5.70
CA LEU A 93 9.47 -20.25 -5.38
C LEU A 93 9.41 -18.85 -4.75
N ILE A 94 10.33 -18.52 -3.83
CA ILE A 94 10.36 -17.17 -3.24
C ILE A 94 10.79 -16.11 -4.25
N ASN A 95 11.78 -16.42 -5.10
CA ASN A 95 12.22 -15.50 -6.15
C ASN A 95 11.09 -15.25 -7.16
N PHE A 96 10.42 -16.30 -7.62
CA PHE A 96 9.26 -16.18 -8.50
C PHE A 96 8.14 -15.33 -7.87
N ASN A 97 7.87 -15.52 -6.58
CA ASN A 97 6.87 -14.74 -5.85
C ASN A 97 7.25 -13.25 -5.77
N ILE A 98 8.51 -12.95 -5.46
CA ILE A 98 9.01 -11.57 -5.38
C ILE A 98 9.01 -10.90 -6.76
N ASP A 99 9.50 -11.57 -7.80
CA ASP A 99 9.60 -11.03 -9.15
C ASP A 99 8.22 -10.79 -9.78
N THR A 100 7.27 -11.68 -9.52
CA THR A 100 5.91 -11.60 -10.11
C THR A 100 5.00 -10.68 -9.30
N LEU A 101 5.01 -10.82 -7.97
CA LEU A 101 4.01 -10.20 -7.10
C LEU A 101 4.58 -9.14 -6.16
N GLY A 102 5.89 -9.04 -5.97
CA GLY A 102 6.49 -8.13 -5.00
C GLY A 102 6.21 -6.65 -5.30
N LEU A 103 6.44 -6.22 -6.54
CA LEU A 103 6.15 -4.86 -6.98
C LEU A 103 4.65 -4.51 -6.92
N PRO A 104 3.72 -5.26 -7.52
CA PRO A 104 2.29 -4.91 -7.46
C PRO A 104 1.74 -4.97 -6.03
N THR A 105 2.14 -5.96 -5.21
CA THR A 105 1.70 -6.05 -3.81
C THR A 105 2.19 -4.85 -3.00
N SER A 106 3.47 -4.48 -3.13
CA SER A 106 4.02 -3.33 -2.42
C SER A 106 3.37 -2.00 -2.82
N MET A 107 3.02 -1.83 -4.10
CA MET A 107 2.27 -0.67 -4.59
C MET A 107 0.88 -0.62 -3.98
N ILE A 108 0.12 -1.72 -4.03
CA ILE A 108 -1.24 -1.77 -3.50
C ILE A 108 -1.25 -1.50 -2.00
N VAL A 109 -0.34 -2.13 -1.25
CA VAL A 109 -0.17 -1.90 0.19
C VAL A 109 0.22 -0.45 0.47
N GLY A 110 1.16 0.10 -0.30
CA GLY A 110 1.58 1.49 -0.23
C GLY A 110 0.42 2.46 -0.47
N PHE A 111 -0.41 2.23 -1.49
CA PHE A 111 -1.59 3.04 -1.77
C PHE A 111 -2.69 2.89 -0.73
N TYR A 112 -2.89 1.69 -0.19
CA TYR A 112 -3.87 1.43 0.87
C TYR A 112 -3.55 2.26 2.13
N PHE A 113 -2.30 2.21 2.60
CA PHE A 113 -1.88 3.01 3.74
C PHE A 113 -1.72 4.50 3.40
N GLY A 114 -1.24 4.83 2.20
CA GLY A 114 -1.10 6.20 1.71
C GLY A 114 -2.44 6.93 1.60
N GLY A 115 -3.49 6.26 1.12
CA GLY A 115 -4.85 6.80 1.08
C GLY A 115 -5.37 7.13 2.48
N GLY A 116 -5.15 6.24 3.46
CA GLY A 116 -5.52 6.49 4.85
C GLY A 116 -4.78 7.68 5.48
N MET A 117 -3.50 7.86 5.15
CA MET A 117 -2.70 9.00 5.61
C MET A 117 -3.22 10.32 5.02
N ILE A 118 -3.54 10.36 3.72
CA ILE A 118 -4.10 11.55 3.05
C ILE A 118 -5.45 11.92 3.66
N GLU A 119 -6.32 10.93 3.89
CA GLU A 119 -7.61 11.15 4.55
C GLU A 119 -7.44 11.75 5.96
N GLY A 120 -6.46 11.27 6.72
CA GLY A 120 -6.12 11.83 8.04
C GLY A 120 -5.74 13.31 7.97
N VAL A 121 -4.89 13.70 7.01
CA VAL A 121 -4.51 15.10 6.80
C VAL A 121 -5.72 15.95 6.41
N ILE A 122 -6.57 15.48 5.49
CA ILE A 122 -7.78 16.21 5.06
C ILE A 122 -8.73 16.42 6.24
N ARG A 123 -8.96 15.40 7.07
CA ARG A 123 -9.84 15.50 8.25
C ARG A 123 -9.31 16.49 9.28
N SER A 124 -8.00 16.52 9.52
CA SER A 124 -7.38 17.55 10.38
C SER A 124 -7.64 18.96 9.83
N ARG A 125 -7.49 19.17 8.52
CA ARG A 125 -7.73 20.49 7.89
C ARG A 125 -9.20 20.92 7.95
N ILE A 126 -10.14 19.99 7.79
CA ILE A 126 -11.58 20.27 8.00
C ILE A 126 -11.84 20.73 9.44
N LYS A 127 -11.14 20.14 10.42
CA LYS A 127 -11.28 20.53 11.83
C LYS A 127 -10.76 21.94 12.08
N ASP A 128 -9.64 22.31 11.46
CA ASP A 128 -9.08 23.67 11.56
C ASP A 128 -10.09 24.71 11.04
N PHE A 129 -10.68 24.49 9.87
CA PHE A 129 -11.68 25.40 9.29
C PHE A 129 -13.00 25.52 10.06
N LYS A 130 -13.30 24.61 11.00
CA LYS A 130 -14.49 24.68 11.85
C LYS A 130 -14.27 25.39 13.18
N ASN A 131 -13.01 25.63 13.56
CA ASN A 131 -12.64 26.30 14.81
C ASN A 131 -12.19 27.75 14.62
N ASP A 132 -12.01 28.20 13.37
CA ASP A 132 -11.81 29.59 12.96
C ASP A 132 -13.17 30.29 12.75
#